data_AF-Q2U3P1-F1
#
_entry.id   AF-Q2U3P1-F1
#
_cell.length_a   1.000
_cell.length_b   1.000
_cell.length_c   1.000
_cell.angle_alpha   90.00
_cell.angle_beta   90.00
_cell.angle_gamma   90.00
#
_symmetry.space_group_name_H-M   'P 1'
#
loop_
_entity.id
_entity.type
_entity.pdbx_description
1 polymer ?
#
loop_
_entity_poly.entity_id
_entity_poly.type
_entity_poly.pdbx_seq_one_letter_code
_entity_poly.pdbx_strand_id
1 'polypeptide(L)'
;MEVVIKIRKGFIRVAVETGADIVPVVAFGENEIFDRVDVTSRSVLRIAARVWEWFVGHKVAFSIGRFNIFCPYRKPLNVVVGNPIPVTQQRWDPDEKYIDQLHQQYMRELERLWDSWKDTFGTDKSVKFEVVE
;
A
#
# COMPACT_ATOMS: atom_id res chain seq x y z
N MET A 1 5.38 -3.79 8.07
CA MET A 1 4.61 -3.16 7.00
C MET A 1 5.12 -3.75 5.71
N GLU A 2 4.46 -4.78 5.22
CA GLU A 2 4.83 -5.42 3.96
C GLU A 2 4.10 -4.70 2.83
N VAL A 3 4.85 -4.23 1.83
CA VAL A 3 4.29 -3.55 0.67
C VAL A 3 4.77 -4.27 -0.58
N VAL A 4 3.81 -4.81 -1.34
CA VAL A 4 4.09 -5.43 -2.63
C VAL A 4 4.18 -4.34 -3.69
N ILE A 5 5.38 -3.80 -3.89
CA ILE A 5 5.63 -2.79 -4.92
C ILE A 5 6.65 -3.22 -5.97
N LYS A 6 7.56 -4.14 -5.64
CA LYS A 6 8.66 -4.55 -6.53
C LYS A 6 8.18 -5.00 -7.91
N ILE A 7 7.08 -5.74 -7.97
CA ILE A 7 6.47 -6.24 -9.21
C ILE A 7 5.44 -5.30 -9.83
N ARG A 8 4.93 -4.30 -9.07
CA ARG A 8 3.76 -3.51 -9.47
C ARG A 8 4.16 -2.20 -10.13
N LYS A 9 4.57 -2.27 -11.40
CA LYS A 9 5.01 -1.09 -12.18
C LYS A 9 3.89 -0.36 -12.93
N GLY A 10 2.66 -0.88 -12.89
CA GLY A 10 1.54 -0.36 -13.68
C GLY A 10 1.20 1.11 -13.41
N PHE A 11 1.31 1.58 -12.17
CA PHE A 11 1.05 2.97 -11.84
C PHE A 11 2.09 3.92 -12.47
N ILE A 12 3.34 3.48 -12.60
CA ILE A 12 4.41 4.24 -13.25
C ILE A 12 4.19 4.26 -14.74
N ARG A 13 3.78 3.14 -15.33
CA ARG A 13 3.41 3.10 -16.75
C ARG A 13 2.30 4.12 -17.06
N VAL A 14 1.26 4.17 -16.24
CA VAL A 14 0.18 5.17 -16.40
C VAL A 14 0.72 6.59 -16.24
N ALA A 15 1.60 6.83 -15.27
CA ALA A 15 2.24 8.13 -15.07
C ALA A 15 3.09 8.56 -16.29
N VAL A 16 3.84 7.64 -16.90
CA VAL A 16 4.63 7.89 -18.11
C VAL A 16 3.75 8.15 -19.33
N GLU A 17 2.66 7.40 -19.50
CA GLU A 17 1.70 7.60 -20.60
C GLU A 17 0.99 8.97 -20.48
N THR A 18 0.65 9.37 -19.27
CA THR A 18 -0.10 10.61 -18.98
C THR A 18 0.79 11.84 -18.81
N GLY A 19 2.06 11.66 -18.43
CA GLY A 19 2.98 12.75 -18.06
C GLY A 19 2.76 13.29 -16.64
N ALA A 20 2.18 12.48 -15.75
CA ALA A 20 1.93 12.88 -14.36
C ALA A 20 3.15 12.62 -13.48
N ASP A 21 3.51 13.59 -12.64
CA ASP A 21 4.60 13.42 -11.66
C ASP A 21 4.22 12.40 -10.58
N ILE A 22 5.19 11.59 -10.17
CA ILE A 22 4.98 10.53 -9.16
C ILE A 22 5.44 11.06 -7.80
N VAL A 23 4.58 10.97 -6.79
CA VAL A 23 4.91 11.42 -5.42
C VAL A 23 4.97 10.21 -4.47
N PRO A 24 6.12 9.93 -3.84
CA PRO A 24 6.22 8.88 -2.83
C PRO A 24 5.55 9.32 -1.52
N VAL A 25 4.71 8.46 -0.97
CA VAL A 25 3.93 8.73 0.25
C VAL A 25 4.00 7.53 1.18
N VAL A 26 4.25 7.78 2.46
CA VAL A 26 4.26 6.76 3.52
C VAL A 26 3.25 7.15 4.59
N ALA A 27 2.34 6.23 4.92
CA ALA A 27 1.37 6.41 5.99
C ALA A 27 1.74 5.53 7.21
N PHE A 28 2.16 6.16 8.29
CA PHE A 28 2.47 5.49 9.56
C PHE A 28 1.21 5.36 10.42
N GLY A 29 0.99 4.18 10.99
CA GLY A 29 -0.17 3.87 11.84
C GLY A 29 -1.38 3.28 11.09
N GLU A 30 -1.32 3.12 9.76
CA GLU A 30 -2.42 2.55 8.96
C GLU A 30 -2.86 1.17 9.47
N ASN A 31 -1.89 0.31 9.79
CA ASN A 31 -2.15 -1.04 10.28
C ASN A 31 -2.86 -1.09 11.65
N GLU A 32 -2.87 0.00 12.41
CA GLU A 32 -3.52 0.07 13.73
C GLU A 32 -4.97 0.58 13.65
N ILE A 33 -5.42 1.03 12.48
CA ILE A 33 -6.76 1.61 12.30
C ILE A 33 -7.83 0.52 12.33
N PHE A 34 -7.51 -0.67 11.82
CA PHE A 34 -8.40 -1.82 11.76
C PHE A 34 -7.66 -3.12 12.05
N ASP A 35 -8.32 -4.02 12.77
CA ASP A 35 -7.86 -5.38 12.97
C ASP A 35 -8.35 -6.26 11.83
N ARG A 36 -7.44 -7.07 11.26
CA ARG A 36 -7.82 -8.11 10.31
C ARG A 36 -8.56 -9.23 11.06
N VAL A 37 -9.77 -9.54 10.62
CA VAL A 37 -10.54 -10.65 11.18
C VAL A 37 -10.02 -11.93 10.57
N ASP A 38 -9.49 -12.82 11.41
CA ASP A 38 -9.08 -14.14 10.96
C ASP A 38 -10.32 -15.01 10.69
N VAL A 39 -10.73 -15.04 9.42
CA VAL A 39 -11.86 -15.83 8.89
C VAL A 39 -11.64 -17.33 9.12
N THR A 40 -10.39 -17.76 9.36
CA THR A 40 -10.03 -19.17 9.54
C THR A 40 -10.50 -19.75 10.87
N SER A 41 -10.82 -18.91 11.87
CA SER A 41 -11.22 -19.36 13.21
C SER A 41 -12.73 -19.50 13.41
N ARG A 42 -13.55 -18.79 12.61
CA ARG A 42 -15.01 -18.69 12.81
C ARG A 42 -15.78 -19.30 11.64
N SER A 43 -16.42 -20.45 11.88
CA SER A 43 -17.15 -21.21 10.86
C SER A 43 -18.23 -20.40 10.13
N VAL A 44 -18.95 -19.51 10.83
CA VAL A 44 -20.01 -18.68 10.23
C VAL A 44 -19.47 -17.61 9.27
N LEU A 45 -18.36 -16.96 9.62
CA LEU A 45 -17.73 -15.94 8.76
C LEU A 45 -17.10 -16.59 7.53
N ARG A 46 -16.59 -17.82 7.65
CA ARG A 46 -16.07 -18.60 6.53
C ARG A 46 -17.15 -18.95 5.50
N ILE A 47 -18.34 -19.31 5.97
CA ILE A 47 -19.49 -19.59 5.09
C ILE A 47 -19.94 -18.30 4.38
N ALA A 48 -20.07 -17.20 5.12
CA ALA A 48 -20.42 -15.89 4.53
C ALA A 48 -19.39 -15.41 3.50
N ALA A 49 -18.09 -15.55 3.80
CA ALA A 49 -17.00 -15.23 2.88
C ALA A 49 -17.05 -16.08 1.61
N ARG A 50 -17.34 -17.38 1.72
CA ARG A 50 -17.49 -18.30 0.57
C ARG A 50 -18.68 -17.94 -0.30
N VAL A 51 -19.81 -17.59 0.31
CA VAL A 51 -21.02 -17.17 -0.44
C VAL A 51 -20.72 -15.87 -1.19
N TRP A 52 -20.05 -14.92 -0.55
CA TRP A 52 -19.62 -13.68 -1.19
C TRP A 52 -18.62 -13.93 -2.33
N GLU A 53 -17.60 -14.75 -2.11
CA GLU A 53 -16.61 -15.12 -3.12
C GLU A 53 -17.28 -15.80 -4.32
N TRP A 54 -18.27 -16.66 -4.09
CA TRP A 54 -19.04 -17.29 -5.17
C TRP A 54 -19.87 -16.28 -5.98
N PHE A 55 -20.48 -15.29 -5.32
CA PHE A 55 -21.27 -14.25 -6.00
C PHE A 55 -20.42 -13.19 -6.72
N VAL A 56 -19.32 -12.75 -6.11
CA VAL A 56 -18.50 -11.60 -6.57
C VAL A 56 -17.23 -12.04 -7.31
N GLY A 57 -16.82 -13.30 -7.16
CA GLY A 57 -15.61 -13.85 -7.79
C GLY A 57 -14.30 -13.39 -7.13
N HIS A 58 -14.35 -12.68 -6.01
CA HIS A 58 -13.18 -12.19 -5.28
C HIS A 58 -13.29 -12.45 -3.78
N LYS A 59 -12.15 -12.79 -3.15
CA LYS A 59 -12.03 -12.95 -1.70
C LYS A 59 -12.08 -11.60 -1.01
N VAL A 60 -12.98 -11.46 -0.03
CA VAL A 60 -13.04 -10.28 0.84
C VAL A 60 -12.31 -10.54 2.13
N ALA A 61 -11.36 -9.66 2.45
CA ALA A 61 -10.79 -9.57 3.79
C ALA A 61 -11.76 -8.75 4.67
N PHE A 62 -12.22 -9.34 5.76
CA PHE A 62 -13.02 -8.63 6.75
C PHE A 62 -12.08 -7.93 7.73
N SER A 63 -12.29 -6.63 7.89
CA SER A 63 -11.57 -5.80 8.86
C SER A 63 -12.58 -5.22 9.85
N ILE A 64 -12.26 -5.28 11.14
CA ILE A 64 -13.10 -4.76 12.22
C ILE A 64 -12.32 -3.67 12.94
N GLY A 65 -13.03 -2.65 13.42
CA GLY A 65 -12.45 -1.66 14.33
C GLY A 65 -13.30 -1.47 15.57
N ARG A 66 -13.58 -0.22 15.94
CA ARG A 66 -14.34 0.11 17.13
C ARG A 66 -15.71 -0.57 17.15
N PHE A 67 -16.12 -1.05 18.33
CA PHE A 67 -17.43 -1.68 18.59
C PHE A 67 -17.73 -2.95 17.77
N ASN A 68 -16.71 -3.64 17.25
CA ASN A 68 -16.88 -4.78 16.34
C ASN A 68 -17.61 -4.45 15.02
N ILE A 69 -17.60 -3.19 14.60
CA ILE A 69 -18.16 -2.72 13.32
C ILE A 69 -17.05 -2.16 12.43
N PHE A 70 -17.39 -1.85 11.18
CA PHE A 70 -16.49 -1.18 10.22
C PHE A 70 -16.32 0.31 10.57
N CYS A 71 -15.81 0.59 11.76
CA CYS A 71 -15.54 1.93 12.29
C CYS A 71 -14.07 1.97 12.74
N PRO A 72 -13.24 2.92 12.27
CA PRO A 72 -11.81 2.95 12.59
C PRO A 72 -11.54 3.20 14.08
N TYR A 73 -10.45 2.63 14.60
CA TYR A 73 -9.95 2.99 15.93
C TYR A 73 -9.46 4.44 15.97
N ARG A 74 -9.49 5.07 17.16
CA ARG A 74 -8.89 6.40 17.38
C ARG A 74 -7.39 6.24 17.60
N LYS A 75 -6.67 5.96 16.52
CA LYS A 75 -5.21 5.87 16.48
C LYS A 75 -4.66 6.99 15.59
N PRO A 76 -3.49 7.55 15.94
CA PRO A 76 -2.87 8.56 15.09
C PRO A 76 -2.46 7.94 13.75
N LEU A 77 -2.79 8.63 12.66
CA LEU A 77 -2.34 8.32 11.31
C LEU A 77 -1.47 9.47 10.83
N ASN A 78 -0.18 9.20 10.63
CA ASN A 78 0.78 10.21 10.19
C ASN A 78 1.16 9.95 8.75
N VAL A 79 0.81 10.87 7.84
CA VAL A 79 1.11 10.74 6.42
C VAL A 79 2.28 11.64 6.08
N VAL A 80 3.36 11.03 5.60
CA VAL A 80 4.56 11.72 5.13
C VAL A 80 4.56 11.72 3.61
N VAL A 81 4.63 12.91 3.03
CA VAL A 81 4.67 13.13 1.58
C VAL A 81 6.09 13.52 1.21
N GLY A 82 6.68 12.81 0.25
CA GLY A 82 8.01 13.11 -0.27
C GLY A 82 8.01 14.11 -1.41
N ASN A 83 9.18 14.24 -2.02
CA ASN A 83 9.37 15.13 -3.17
C ASN A 83 8.78 14.51 -4.45
N PRO A 84 8.16 15.31 -5.34
CA PRO A 84 7.71 14.82 -6.64
C PRO A 84 8.89 14.32 -7.48
N ILE A 85 8.70 13.18 -8.13
CA ILE A 85 9.60 12.63 -9.14
C ILE A 85 9.05 13.07 -10.50
N PRO A 86 9.77 13.94 -11.22
CA PRO A 86 9.30 14.46 -12.50
C PRO A 86 9.27 13.35 -13.55
N VAL A 87 8.19 13.27 -14.32
CA VAL A 87 8.02 12.25 -15.37
C VAL A 87 7.97 12.90 -16.75
N THR A 88 8.79 12.39 -17.66
CA THR A 88 8.76 12.76 -19.07
C THR A 88 7.71 11.90 -19.78
N GLN A 89 6.70 12.54 -20.37
CA GLN A 89 5.60 11.84 -21.04
C GLN A 89 6.07 11.04 -22.27
N GLN A 90 5.62 9.78 -22.39
CA GLN A 90 5.81 8.92 -23.56
C GLN A 90 4.46 8.27 -23.95
N ARG A 91 3.82 8.73 -25.03
CA ARG A 91 2.43 8.38 -25.36
C ARG A 91 2.22 7.01 -26.02
N TRP A 92 3.14 6.57 -26.88
CA TRP A 92 2.84 5.46 -27.82
C TRP A 92 3.55 4.16 -27.51
N ASP A 93 4.80 4.22 -27.07
CA ASP A 93 5.58 3.04 -26.69
C ASP A 93 6.47 3.45 -25.51
N PRO A 94 5.95 3.38 -24.27
CA PRO A 94 6.73 3.78 -23.11
C PRO A 94 7.89 2.82 -22.91
N ASP A 95 9.11 3.35 -22.85
CA ASP A 95 10.33 2.56 -22.70
C ASP A 95 10.35 1.87 -21.33
N GLU A 96 10.33 0.54 -21.34
CA GLU A 96 10.42 -0.29 -20.13
C GLU A 96 11.66 0.03 -19.29
N LYS A 97 12.78 0.42 -19.91
CA LYS A 97 13.98 0.84 -19.16
C LYS A 97 13.73 2.13 -18.38
N TYR A 98 12.98 3.06 -18.95
CA TYR A 98 12.63 4.31 -18.30
C TYR A 98 11.65 4.08 -17.15
N ILE A 99 10.65 3.21 -17.36
CA ILE A 99 9.72 2.76 -16.30
C ILE A 99 10.51 2.15 -15.14
N ASP A 100 11.47 1.28 -15.44
CA ASP A 100 12.30 0.62 -14.42
C ASP A 100 13.17 1.61 -13.64
N GLN A 101 13.75 2.59 -14.32
CA GLN A 101 14.53 3.64 -13.67
C GLN A 101 13.66 4.48 -12.72
N LEU A 102 12.48 4.92 -13.17
CA LEU A 102 11.53 5.66 -12.34
C LEU A 102 11.04 4.81 -11.17
N HIS A 103 10.78 3.53 -11.40
CA HIS A 103 10.37 2.60 -10.34
C HIS A 103 11.43 2.44 -9.27
N GLN A 104 12.69 2.26 -9.66
CA GLN A 104 13.79 2.21 -8.72
C GLN A 104 13.98 3.52 -7.97
N GLN A 105 13.80 4.67 -8.63
CA GLN A 105 13.86 5.98 -7.96
C GLN A 105 12.72 6.13 -6.94
N TYR A 106 11.51 5.73 -7.29
CA TYR A 106 10.37 5.72 -6.39
C TYR A 106 10.63 4.86 -5.16
N MET A 107 11.12 3.62 -5.34
CA MET A 107 11.44 2.73 -4.23
C MET A 107 12.50 3.33 -3.30
N ARG A 108 13.57 3.91 -3.85
CA ARG A 108 14.63 4.56 -3.05
C ARG A 108 14.09 5.74 -2.24
N GLU A 109 13.23 6.58 -2.82
CA GLU A 109 12.62 7.68 -2.09
C GLU A 109 11.67 7.17 -1.00
N LEU A 110 10.93 6.10 -1.25
CA LEU A 110 10.04 5.49 -0.27
C LEU A 110 10.82 4.91 0.92
N GLU A 111 11.93 4.21 0.66
CA GLU A 111 12.87 3.73 1.69
C GLU A 111 13.48 4.89 2.48
N ARG A 112 13.89 5.96 1.80
CA ARG A 112 14.42 7.17 2.45
C ARG A 112 13.39 7.82 3.37
N LEU A 113 12.13 7.95 2.93
CA LEU A 113 11.04 8.47 3.76
C LEU A 113 10.79 7.57 4.96
N TRP A 114 10.76 6.26 4.76
CA TRP A 114 10.61 5.31 5.85
C TRP A 114 11.71 5.46 6.89
N ASP A 115 12.97 5.41 6.48
CA ASP A 115 14.12 5.49 7.38
C ASP A 115 14.21 6.82 8.13
N SER A 116 13.77 7.91 7.51
CA SER A 116 13.79 9.24 8.13
C SER A 116 12.74 9.41 9.23
N TRP A 117 11.64 8.67 9.17
CA TRP A 117 10.45 8.93 9.99
C TRP A 117 10.01 7.75 10.88
N LYS A 118 10.56 6.55 10.67
CA LYS A 118 10.24 5.34 11.45
C LYS A 118 10.44 5.51 12.97
N ASP A 119 11.50 6.21 13.36
CA ASP A 119 11.84 6.42 14.78
C ASP A 119 10.96 7.50 15.42
N THR A 120 10.55 8.50 14.63
CA THR A 120 9.73 9.63 15.09
C THR A 120 8.27 9.24 15.31
N PHE A 121 7.67 8.49 14.37
CA PHE A 121 6.26 8.10 14.46
C PHE A 121 6.03 6.78 15.20
N GLY A 122 7.08 6.23 15.80
CA GLY A 122 6.96 5.17 16.80
C GLY A 122 6.28 3.91 16.26
N THR A 123 6.52 3.56 14.99
CA THR A 123 6.15 2.23 14.51
C THR A 123 6.83 1.21 15.40
N ASP A 124 6.05 0.26 15.92
CA ASP A 124 6.55 -0.84 16.73
C ASP A 124 7.79 -1.43 16.03
N LYS A 125 8.88 -1.73 16.76
CA LYS A 125 10.18 -2.11 16.17
C LYS A 125 10.10 -3.38 15.31
N SER A 126 8.98 -4.09 15.39
CA SER A 126 8.60 -5.25 14.57
C SER A 126 8.11 -4.90 13.16
N VAL A 127 7.72 -3.64 12.90
CA VAL A 127 7.21 -3.20 11.61
C VAL A 127 8.40 -2.93 10.69
N LYS A 128 8.83 -3.97 9.96
CA LYS A 128 9.79 -3.81 8.86
C LYS A 128 9.09 -3.29 7.62
N PHE A 129 9.69 -2.33 6.91
CA PHE A 129 9.28 -2.00 5.56
C PHE A 129 9.96 -2.99 4.62
N GLU A 130 9.18 -3.94 4.13
CA GLU A 130 9.68 -4.96 3.20
C GLU A 130 9.00 -4.77 1.84
N VAL A 131 9.83 -4.49 0.84
CA VAL A 131 9.43 -4.45 -0.56
C VAL A 131 9.40 -5.88 -1.06
N VAL A 132 8.21 -6.49 -0.99
CA VAL A 132 8.00 -7.89 -1.37
C VAL A 132 7.87 -8.01 -2.90
N GLU A 133 8.40 -9.11 -3.43
CA GLU A 133 8.27 -9.53 -4.84
C GLU A 133 6.87 -10.08 -5.13
#